data_AF-A0A4S4N188-F1
#
_entry.id   AF-A0A4S4N188-F1
#
_cell.length_a   1.000
_cell.length_b   1.000
_cell.length_c   1.000
_cell.angle_alpha   90.00
_cell.angle_beta   90.00
_cell.angle_gamma   90.00
#
_symmetry.space_group_name_H-M   'P 1'
#
loop_
_entity.id
_entity.type
_entity.pdbx_description
1 polymer ?
#
loop_
_entity_poly.entity_id
_entity_poly.type
_entity_poly.pdbx_seq_one_letter_code
_entity_poly.pdbx_strand_id
1 'polypeptide(L)'
;MASGSNDASDAMDVDASTFVQQPATLNANVFTSSAFTAASVTFQDHLFSGWKTAPTLAKLEKFNERVQEGSDHAEWKDEAWDAEALPQKQRTNFSFDDLAHLAKRSLVREGDLLAYKRTFSPPGITVEKDLLASRMTSGVACYALTRSSQVRSIDRKSHALDLLLQPGLTKSLPLDLMVIGAPDPTPPTLTMEGVLSSVDLEDGILEVVGQITKADIYTVVKSAAKDPEISASVYSTRSAKAVSVWRWPEEVTHDQAQQMIRPRGGRELLASVYFMRNT
;
A
#
# COMPACT_ATOMS: atom_id res chain seq x y z
N MET A 1 3.99 75.29 9.63
CA MET A 1 2.75 75.35 8.83
C MET A 1 2.78 74.21 7.82
N ALA A 2 1.61 73.63 7.53
CA ALA A 2 1.34 72.29 6.95
C ALA A 2 1.49 71.17 8.01
N SER A 3 0.45 70.66 8.69
CA SER A 3 -0.99 70.48 8.40
C SER A 3 -1.29 69.62 7.18
N GLY A 4 -1.83 68.42 7.45
CA GLY A 4 -2.44 67.50 6.48
C GLY A 4 -2.29 66.05 6.98
N SER A 5 -3.15 65.51 7.84
CA SER A 5 -4.58 65.15 7.72
C SER A 5 -4.83 63.74 7.15
N ASN A 6 -5.69 63.00 7.88
CA ASN A 6 -6.50 61.84 7.49
C ASN A 6 -5.96 60.44 7.80
N ASP A 7 -5.91 60.09 9.09
CA ASP A 7 -6.19 58.72 9.54
C ASP A 7 -7.70 58.52 9.55
N ALA A 8 -8.24 58.06 8.42
CA ALA A 8 -9.60 57.57 8.34
C ALA A 8 -9.62 56.12 8.88
N SER A 9 -10.37 55.97 9.97
CA SER A 9 -10.73 54.73 10.64
C SER A 9 -11.09 53.59 9.69
N ASP A 10 -10.18 52.64 9.55
CA ASP A 10 -10.43 51.28 9.03
C ASP A 10 -11.02 50.43 10.16
N ALA A 11 -12.20 50.84 10.64
CA ALA A 11 -12.98 50.05 11.57
C ALA A 11 -13.79 49.06 10.74
N MET A 12 -13.29 47.84 10.65
CA MET A 12 -14.02 46.71 10.06
C MET A 12 -15.31 46.51 10.86
N ASP A 13 -16.40 47.07 10.33
CA ASP A 13 -17.76 46.91 10.84
C ASP A 13 -18.19 45.46 10.54
N VAL A 14 -17.76 44.54 11.41
CA VAL A 14 -18.14 43.13 11.36
C VAL A 14 -19.58 43.04 11.82
N ASP A 15 -20.49 43.10 10.85
CA ASP A 15 -21.93 42.83 10.92
C ASP A 15 -22.41 42.39 12.30
N ALA A 16 -22.86 43.36 13.10
CA ALA A 16 -23.65 43.14 14.32
C ALA A 16 -25.03 42.57 13.93
N SER A 17 -25.02 41.37 13.37
CA SER A 17 -26.20 40.61 13.04
C SER A 17 -26.88 40.28 14.36
N THR A 18 -28.04 40.90 14.55
CA THR A 18 -28.89 40.72 15.72
C THR A 18 -29.46 39.30 15.64
N PHE A 19 -28.67 38.31 16.06
CA PHE A 19 -29.11 36.93 16.15
C PHE A 19 -30.23 36.89 17.18
N VAL A 20 -31.47 36.87 16.70
CA VAL A 20 -32.64 36.49 17.48
C VAL A 20 -32.33 35.13 18.08
N GLN A 21 -32.08 35.08 19.39
CA GLN A 21 -31.82 33.85 20.13
C GLN A 21 -33.05 32.96 20.04
N GLN A 22 -33.10 32.12 19.00
CA GLN A 22 -34.03 31.01 18.98
C GLN A 22 -33.56 30.03 20.07
N PRO A 23 -34.48 29.51 20.91
CA PRO A 23 -34.13 28.49 21.89
C PRO A 23 -33.44 27.34 21.16
N ALA A 24 -32.24 26.98 21.64
CA ALA A 24 -31.36 26.01 21.00
C ALA A 24 -32.03 24.63 20.91
N THR A 25 -32.79 24.41 19.84
CA THR A 25 -33.39 23.12 19.53
C THR A 25 -32.36 22.31 18.76
N LEU A 26 -31.82 21.30 19.43
CA LEU A 26 -30.80 20.44 18.87
C LEU A 26 -31.43 19.59 17.76
N ASN A 27 -30.92 19.74 16.53
CA ASN A 27 -31.45 19.00 15.39
C ASN A 27 -31.14 17.50 15.57
N ALA A 28 -32.17 16.66 15.69
CA ALA A 28 -32.01 15.22 15.90
C ALA A 28 -31.21 14.53 14.77
N ASN A 29 -31.18 15.12 13.58
CA ASN A 29 -30.45 14.59 12.43
C ASN A 29 -28.92 14.67 12.60
N VAL A 30 -28.41 15.42 13.59
CA VAL A 30 -26.97 15.49 13.89
C VAL A 30 -26.43 14.10 14.24
N PHE A 31 -27.18 13.31 15.01
CA PHE A 31 -26.77 11.96 15.43
C PHE A 31 -26.77 10.94 14.29
N THR A 32 -27.54 11.18 13.24
CA THR A 32 -27.57 10.35 12.02
C THR A 32 -26.65 10.88 10.92
N SER A 33 -25.96 11.99 11.16
CA SER A 33 -25.05 12.55 10.15
C SER A 33 -23.85 11.63 9.96
N SER A 34 -23.37 11.54 8.72
CA SER A 34 -22.13 10.80 8.39
C SER A 34 -20.93 11.37 9.14
N ALA A 35 -20.89 12.70 9.34
CA ALA A 35 -19.86 13.38 10.11
C ALA A 35 -19.83 12.94 11.58
N PHE A 36 -21.00 12.86 12.25
CA PHE A 36 -21.08 12.38 13.63
C PHE A 36 -20.68 10.91 13.75
N THR A 37 -21.10 10.08 12.79
CA THR A 37 -20.76 8.65 12.77
C THR A 37 -19.25 8.46 12.59
N ALA A 38 -18.63 9.16 11.64
CA ALA A 38 -17.18 9.13 11.43
C ALA A 38 -16.42 9.61 12.69
N ALA A 39 -16.83 10.73 13.28
CA ALA A 39 -16.22 11.25 14.51
C ALA A 39 -16.35 10.26 15.68
N SER A 40 -17.48 9.54 15.78
CA SER A 40 -17.72 8.53 16.80
C SER A 40 -16.80 7.32 16.64
N VAL A 41 -16.59 6.84 15.41
CA VAL A 41 -15.65 5.75 15.12
C VAL A 41 -14.21 6.18 15.44
N THR A 42 -13.79 7.36 14.98
CA THR A 42 -12.46 7.90 15.31
C THR A 42 -12.27 8.07 16.82
N PHE A 43 -13.31 8.48 17.54
CA PHE A 43 -13.25 8.58 19.00
C PHE A 43 -13.07 7.20 19.67
N GLN A 44 -13.76 6.17 19.19
CA GLN A 44 -13.57 4.79 19.68
C GLN A 44 -12.15 4.28 19.41
N ASP A 45 -11.61 4.55 18.23
CA ASP A 45 -10.23 4.22 17.88
C ASP A 45 -9.23 4.96 18.79
N HIS A 46 -9.48 6.23 19.12
CA HIS A 46 -8.67 6.99 20.07
C HIS A 46 -8.74 6.44 21.50
N LEU A 47 -9.90 5.92 21.93
CA LEU A 47 -10.01 5.24 23.22
C LEU A 47 -9.22 3.92 23.21
N PHE A 48 -9.34 3.12 22.14
CA PHE A 48 -8.67 1.82 22.04
C PHE A 48 -7.15 1.94 21.92
N SER A 49 -6.67 2.93 21.18
CA SER A 49 -5.23 3.24 21.05
C SER A 49 -4.62 3.86 22.31
N GLY A 50 -5.43 4.20 23.32
CA GLY A 50 -4.96 4.81 24.55
C GLY A 50 -4.55 6.28 24.41
N TRP A 51 -5.04 6.97 23.36
CA TRP A 51 -4.71 8.38 23.08
C TRP A 51 -5.09 9.32 24.23
N LYS A 52 -6.12 8.96 25.01
CA LYS A 52 -6.60 9.72 26.18
C LYS A 52 -5.97 9.28 27.51
N THR A 53 -4.92 8.47 27.49
CA THR A 53 -4.24 8.08 28.73
C THR A 53 -3.40 9.24 29.29
N ALA A 54 -3.23 9.28 30.62
CA ALA A 54 -2.41 10.28 31.30
C ALA A 54 -0.99 10.47 30.70
N PRO A 55 -0.24 9.42 30.33
CA PRO A 55 1.08 9.60 29.73
C PRO A 55 1.05 10.29 28.36
N THR A 56 0.05 10.04 27.52
CA THR A 56 -0.11 10.74 26.22
C THR A 56 -0.52 12.19 26.41
N LEU A 57 -1.38 12.50 27.40
CA LEU A 57 -1.74 13.88 27.73
C LEU A 57 -0.52 14.68 28.22
N ALA A 58 0.31 14.11 29.10
CA ALA A 58 1.53 14.76 29.58
C ALA A 58 2.54 15.04 28.44
N LYS A 59 2.64 14.13 27.45
CA LYS A 59 3.44 14.36 26.24
C LYS A 59 2.89 15.52 25.39
N LEU A 60 1.57 15.61 25.27
CA LEU A 60 0.91 16.65 24.49
C LEU A 60 1.00 18.03 25.16
N GLU A 61 0.92 18.09 26.49
CA GLU A 61 1.19 19.31 27.27
C GLU A 61 2.63 19.77 27.07
N LYS A 62 3.60 18.87 27.23
CA LYS A 62 5.02 19.18 26.99
C LYS A 62 5.29 19.64 25.55
N PHE A 63 4.61 19.06 24.57
CA PHE A 63 4.70 19.50 23.18
C PHE A 63 4.14 20.91 23.01
N ASN A 64 2.96 21.20 23.58
CA ASN A 64 2.36 22.54 23.54
C ASN A 64 3.25 23.60 24.21
N GLU A 65 3.89 23.28 25.33
CA GLU A 65 4.87 24.17 25.99
C GLU A 65 6.01 24.52 25.02
N ARG A 66 6.59 23.52 24.34
CA ARG A 66 7.67 23.76 23.38
C ARG A 66 7.24 24.52 22.13
N VAL A 67 6.00 24.33 21.69
CA VAL A 67 5.40 25.12 20.60
C VAL A 67 5.24 26.58 21.03
N GLN A 68 4.82 26.84 22.27
CA GLN A 68 4.74 28.19 22.81
C GLN A 68 6.14 28.84 22.97
N GLU A 69 7.14 28.05 23.35
CA GLU A 69 8.55 28.48 23.41
C GLU A 69 9.17 28.70 22.02
N GLY A 70 8.53 28.20 20.96
CA GLY A 70 9.06 28.24 19.59
C GLY A 70 10.23 27.27 19.35
N SER A 71 10.45 26.31 20.26
CA SER A 71 11.50 25.30 20.15
C SER A 71 11.09 24.13 19.27
N ASP A 72 9.81 23.74 19.31
CA ASP A 72 9.25 22.68 18.47
C ASP A 72 8.14 23.29 17.61
N HIS A 73 8.01 22.82 16.38
CA HIS A 73 6.83 23.04 15.55
C HIS A 73 6.22 21.67 15.19
N ALA A 74 4.93 21.65 14.90
CA ALA A 74 4.38 20.48 14.23
C ALA A 74 5.03 20.41 12.85
N GLU A 75 5.68 19.28 12.54
CA GLU A 75 6.25 19.04 11.21
C GLU A 75 5.18 19.39 10.18
N TRP A 76 5.53 20.30 9.27
CA TRP A 76 4.57 20.66 8.23
C TRP A 76 4.32 19.42 7.37
N LYS A 77 3.10 19.30 6.86
CA LYS A 77 2.71 18.19 6.00
C LYS A 77 3.72 17.96 4.86
N ASP A 78 4.26 19.05 4.32
CA ASP A 78 5.24 19.02 3.25
C ASP A 78 6.62 18.52 3.73
N GLU A 79 7.05 18.85 4.95
CA GLU A 79 8.30 18.34 5.55
C GLU A 79 8.19 16.83 5.82
N ALA A 80 7.04 16.37 6.33
CA ALA A 80 6.77 14.96 6.56
C ALA A 80 6.71 14.20 5.22
N TRP A 81 6.07 14.78 4.20
CA TRP A 81 6.05 14.19 2.86
C TRP A 81 7.41 14.15 2.20
N ASP A 82 8.21 15.20 2.30
CA ASP A 82 9.59 15.21 1.79
C ASP A 82 10.45 14.19 2.53
N ALA A 83 10.24 14.02 3.84
CA ALA A 83 10.91 13.00 4.65
C ALA A 83 10.50 11.57 4.26
N GLU A 84 9.22 11.36 3.89
CA GLU A 84 8.72 10.07 3.38
C GLU A 84 9.13 9.82 1.91
N ALA A 85 9.26 10.88 1.11
CA ALA A 85 9.66 10.84 -0.29
C ALA A 85 11.18 10.70 -0.45
N LEU A 86 11.97 11.12 0.54
CA LEU A 86 13.36 10.69 0.66
C LEU A 86 13.34 9.15 0.65
N PRO A 87 14.14 8.50 -0.22
CA PRO A 87 14.10 7.05 -0.40
C PRO A 87 14.28 6.42 0.98
N GLN A 88 13.18 5.90 1.55
CA GLN A 88 13.15 5.38 2.91
C GLN A 88 14.41 4.57 3.10
N LYS A 89 15.30 5.01 4.01
CA LYS A 89 16.62 4.43 4.23
C LYS A 89 16.49 2.93 4.08
N GLN A 90 16.93 2.44 2.92
CA GLN A 90 16.73 1.08 2.46
C GLN A 90 17.03 0.20 3.67
N ARG A 91 16.01 -0.47 4.21
CA ARG A 91 16.22 -1.35 5.37
C ARG A 91 17.32 -2.31 4.95
N THR A 92 18.54 -2.12 5.45
CA THR A 92 19.76 -2.78 4.96
C THR A 92 19.78 -4.27 5.25
N ASN A 93 18.70 -4.80 5.81
CA ASN A 93 18.43 -6.22 5.95
C ASN A 93 17.77 -6.78 4.67
N PHE A 94 18.28 -6.40 3.50
CA PHE A 94 17.92 -7.09 2.26
C PHE A 94 18.50 -8.50 2.35
N SER A 95 17.61 -9.45 2.63
CA SER A 95 17.86 -10.87 2.44
C SER A 95 18.39 -11.09 1.02
N PHE A 96 19.37 -11.97 0.85
CA PHE A 96 19.95 -12.35 -0.45
C PHE A 96 18.90 -12.89 -1.46
N ASP A 97 17.66 -13.14 -0.99
CA ASP A 97 16.55 -13.73 -1.75
C ASP A 97 15.47 -12.73 -2.18
N ASP A 98 15.83 -11.46 -2.33
CA ASP A 98 14.82 -10.43 -2.62
C ASP A 98 14.35 -10.38 -4.09
N LEU A 99 13.10 -9.95 -4.33
CA LEU A 99 12.49 -9.91 -5.67
C LEU A 99 13.32 -9.06 -6.65
N ALA A 100 13.85 -7.93 -6.18
CA ALA A 100 14.77 -7.09 -6.94
C ALA A 100 16.03 -7.85 -7.39
N HIS A 101 16.54 -8.78 -6.57
CA HIS A 101 17.68 -9.63 -6.96
C HIS A 101 17.31 -10.65 -8.03
N LEU A 102 16.11 -11.25 -7.96
CA LEU A 102 15.61 -12.15 -9.01
C LEU A 102 15.43 -11.41 -10.34
N ALA A 103 14.91 -10.19 -10.30
CA ALA A 103 14.79 -9.30 -11.44
C ALA A 103 16.16 -8.91 -12.01
N LYS A 104 17.11 -8.51 -11.13
CA LYS A 104 18.50 -8.18 -11.50
C LYS A 104 19.22 -9.34 -12.18
N ARG A 105 18.98 -10.57 -11.74
CA ARG A 105 19.52 -11.80 -12.36
C ARG A 105 18.71 -12.28 -13.57
N SER A 106 17.68 -11.55 -14.00
CA SER A 106 16.79 -11.89 -15.11
C SER A 106 16.07 -13.23 -14.94
N LEU A 107 15.88 -13.68 -13.70
CA LEU A 107 15.09 -14.86 -13.35
C LEU A 107 13.60 -14.54 -13.49
N VAL A 108 13.18 -13.38 -12.99
CA VAL A 108 11.87 -12.77 -13.24
C VAL A 108 12.02 -11.73 -14.35
N ARG A 109 11.07 -11.70 -15.28
CA ARG A 109 11.01 -10.80 -16.44
C ARG A 109 9.59 -10.28 -16.64
N GLU A 110 9.47 -9.22 -17.41
CA GLU A 110 8.19 -8.74 -17.92
C GLU A 110 7.40 -9.88 -18.61
N GLY A 111 6.10 -9.95 -18.33
CA GLY A 111 5.21 -10.97 -18.87
C GLY A 111 5.21 -12.29 -18.10
N ASP A 112 6.14 -12.48 -17.16
CA ASP A 112 6.10 -13.62 -16.24
C ASP A 112 4.90 -13.49 -15.30
N LEU A 113 4.33 -14.65 -14.95
CA LEU A 113 3.26 -14.73 -13.98
C LEU A 113 3.83 -15.24 -12.65
N LEU A 114 3.70 -14.44 -11.59
CA LEU A 114 4.05 -14.80 -10.23
C LEU A 114 2.83 -15.38 -9.52
N ALA A 115 2.91 -16.64 -9.11
CA ALA A 115 1.92 -17.28 -8.26
C ALA A 115 2.35 -17.16 -6.81
N TYR A 116 1.68 -16.31 -6.05
CA TYR A 116 1.85 -16.21 -4.61
C TYR A 116 0.90 -17.17 -3.89
N LYS A 117 1.43 -17.90 -2.92
CA LYS A 117 0.65 -18.75 -2.02
C LYS A 117 1.16 -18.62 -0.59
N ARG A 118 0.27 -18.30 0.34
CA ARG A 118 0.56 -18.27 1.77
C ARG A 118 -0.53 -18.96 2.55
N THR A 119 -0.14 -19.81 3.49
CA THR A 119 -1.07 -20.49 4.40
C THR A 119 -0.88 -19.94 5.82
N PHE A 120 -1.92 -19.36 6.38
CA PHE A 120 -1.95 -18.85 7.74
C PHE A 120 -2.46 -19.93 8.69
N SER A 121 -1.63 -20.39 9.62
CA SER A 121 -2.03 -21.36 10.65
C SER A 121 -1.74 -20.81 12.04
N PRO A 122 -2.74 -20.73 12.95
CA PRO A 122 -4.21 -20.64 12.76
C PRO A 122 -4.58 -19.26 12.18
N PRO A 123 -5.64 -19.06 11.36
CA PRO A 123 -6.93 -19.78 11.28
C PRO A 123 -7.11 -20.83 10.16
N GLY A 124 -6.08 -21.18 9.40
CA GLY A 124 -6.17 -22.12 8.27
C GLY A 124 -6.54 -21.46 6.93
N ILE A 125 -6.53 -20.12 6.86
CA ILE A 125 -6.79 -19.38 5.62
C ILE A 125 -5.59 -19.51 4.68
N THR A 126 -5.85 -19.86 3.43
CA THR A 126 -4.83 -19.88 2.37
C THR A 126 -5.12 -18.76 1.38
N VAL A 127 -4.18 -17.82 1.26
CA VAL A 127 -4.23 -16.75 0.27
C VAL A 127 -3.43 -17.19 -0.94
N GLU A 128 -4.10 -17.26 -2.11
CA GLU A 128 -3.48 -17.58 -3.39
C GLU A 128 -3.80 -16.47 -4.40
N LYS A 129 -2.77 -15.92 -5.03
CA LYS A 129 -2.90 -14.85 -6.02
C LYS A 129 -1.93 -15.03 -7.17
N ASP A 130 -2.45 -14.84 -8.39
CA ASP A 130 -1.66 -14.72 -9.60
C ASP A 130 -1.42 -13.23 -9.88
N LEU A 131 -0.15 -12.85 -10.01
CA LEU A 131 0.28 -11.50 -10.34
C LEU A 131 1.04 -11.54 -11.66
N LEU A 132 0.76 -10.59 -12.55
CA LEU A 132 1.48 -10.47 -13.82
C LEU A 132 2.54 -9.39 -13.67
N ALA A 133 3.80 -9.73 -13.94
CA ALA A 133 4.87 -8.74 -14.03
C ALA A 133 4.63 -7.88 -15.27
N SER A 134 4.14 -6.66 -15.05
CA SER A 134 3.74 -5.75 -16.10
C SER A 134 4.78 -4.66 -16.31
N ARG A 135 4.78 -4.12 -17.53
CA ARG A 135 5.48 -2.89 -17.84
C ARG A 135 4.56 -1.73 -17.55
N MET A 136 4.73 -1.11 -16.39
CA MET A 136 4.30 0.28 -16.28
C MET A 136 5.37 1.15 -16.93
N THR A 137 5.02 1.70 -18.08
CA THR A 137 5.70 2.88 -18.60
C THR A 137 5.50 3.99 -17.59
N SER A 138 6.49 4.19 -16.72
CA SER A 138 6.65 5.41 -15.94
C SER A 138 6.46 6.63 -16.86
N GLY A 139 5.29 7.25 -16.77
CA GLY A 139 4.93 8.64 -17.15
C GLY A 139 5.29 9.20 -18.53
N VAL A 140 6.03 8.47 -19.36
CA VAL A 140 6.47 8.90 -20.68
C VAL A 140 5.92 7.87 -21.65
N ALA A 141 4.92 8.28 -22.42
CA ALA A 141 4.35 7.51 -23.50
C ALA A 141 5.47 7.07 -24.47
N CYS A 142 6.06 5.91 -24.23
CA CYS A 142 6.93 5.25 -25.20
C CYS A 142 6.01 4.69 -26.28
N TYR A 143 5.67 5.53 -27.25
CA TYR A 143 4.99 5.12 -28.46
C TYR A 143 5.71 3.90 -29.04
N ALA A 144 5.01 2.77 -28.94
CA ALA A 144 5.42 1.51 -29.50
C ALA A 144 5.44 1.65 -31.02
N LEU A 145 6.64 1.81 -31.58
CA LEU A 145 6.87 1.50 -32.97
C LEU A 145 8.10 0.62 -33.08
N THR A 146 7.87 -0.51 -33.73
CA THR A 146 8.83 -1.38 -34.40
C THR A 146 9.56 -2.44 -33.57
N ARG A 147 9.04 -3.67 -33.76
CA ARG A 147 9.73 -4.95 -33.93
C ARG A 147 11.21 -4.99 -33.56
N SER A 148 11.52 -5.99 -32.75
CA SER A 148 12.84 -6.55 -32.47
C SER A 148 13.59 -5.90 -31.31
N SER A 149 14.03 -6.77 -30.41
CA SER A 149 15.13 -6.58 -29.46
C SER A 149 14.84 -5.79 -28.17
N GLN A 150 14.60 -6.58 -27.12
CA GLN A 150 15.04 -6.34 -25.73
C GLN A 150 14.46 -5.13 -25.01
N VAL A 151 13.17 -5.17 -24.71
CA VAL A 151 12.60 -4.29 -23.68
C VAL A 151 12.68 -5.00 -22.33
N ARG A 152 13.50 -4.46 -21.43
CA ARG A 152 13.59 -4.81 -20.02
C ARG A 152 12.70 -3.83 -19.24
N SER A 153 11.51 -4.27 -18.84
CA SER A 153 10.49 -3.49 -18.09
C SER A 153 10.69 -3.42 -16.58
N ILE A 154 11.80 -3.97 -16.11
CA ILE A 154 12.25 -3.79 -14.74
C ILE A 154 12.95 -2.44 -14.70
N ASP A 155 12.63 -1.55 -13.75
CA ASP A 155 13.37 -0.30 -13.60
C ASP A 155 14.86 -0.65 -13.54
N ARG A 156 15.64 -0.17 -14.51
CA ARG A 156 17.05 -0.55 -14.65
C ARG A 156 17.88 -0.10 -13.46
N LYS A 157 17.42 0.93 -12.74
CA LYS A 157 18.14 1.48 -11.59
C LYS A 157 17.76 0.77 -10.30
N SER A 158 16.47 0.71 -9.97
CA SER A 158 16.01 0.13 -8.71
C SER A 158 15.77 -1.38 -8.76
N HIS A 159 15.57 -1.94 -9.96
CA HIS A 159 15.07 -3.29 -10.18
C HIS A 159 13.69 -3.57 -9.56
N ALA A 160 12.90 -2.53 -9.29
CA ALA A 160 11.54 -2.67 -8.83
C ALA A 160 10.65 -3.33 -9.89
N LEU A 161 9.67 -4.10 -9.41
CA LEU A 161 8.66 -4.76 -10.22
C LEU A 161 7.32 -4.05 -10.09
N ASP A 162 6.65 -3.83 -11.22
CA ASP A 162 5.26 -3.40 -11.25
C ASP A 162 4.38 -4.62 -11.56
N LEU A 163 3.41 -4.87 -10.69
CA LEU A 163 2.63 -6.10 -10.71
C LEU A 163 1.14 -5.79 -10.90
N LEU A 164 0.50 -6.47 -11.85
CA LEU A 164 -0.95 -6.42 -12.02
C LEU A 164 -1.61 -7.55 -11.23
N LEU A 165 -2.66 -7.21 -10.48
CA LEU A 165 -3.46 -8.16 -9.71
C LEU A 165 -4.95 -7.81 -9.72
N GLN A 166 -5.79 -8.82 -9.48
CA GLN A 166 -7.22 -8.62 -9.29
C GLN A 166 -7.54 -8.38 -7.80
N PRO A 167 -8.40 -7.41 -7.48
CA PRO A 167 -8.84 -7.17 -6.10
C PRO A 167 -9.74 -8.29 -5.58
N GLY A 168 -9.84 -8.38 -4.25
CA GLY A 168 -10.73 -9.33 -3.58
C GLY A 168 -10.18 -10.77 -3.57
N LEU A 169 -11.04 -11.77 -3.71
CA LEU A 169 -10.71 -13.20 -3.51
C LEU A 169 -10.37 -13.95 -4.80
N THR A 170 -10.40 -13.26 -5.93
CA THR A 170 -10.13 -13.82 -7.24
C THR A 170 -8.68 -14.27 -7.33
N LYS A 171 -8.45 -15.58 -7.39
CA LYS A 171 -7.10 -16.15 -7.44
C LYS A 171 -6.38 -15.80 -8.74
N SER A 172 -7.08 -15.92 -9.87
CA SER A 172 -6.53 -15.79 -11.22
C SER A 172 -6.79 -14.40 -11.82
N LEU A 173 -5.88 -13.96 -12.68
CA LEU A 173 -6.08 -12.79 -13.53
C LEU A 173 -7.11 -13.10 -14.65
N PRO A 174 -7.75 -12.07 -15.24
CA PRO A 174 -8.58 -12.21 -16.42
C PRO A 174 -7.78 -12.78 -17.58
N LEU A 175 -8.39 -13.66 -18.38
CA LEU A 175 -7.74 -14.33 -19.50
C LEU A 175 -7.18 -13.34 -20.53
N ASP A 176 -7.85 -12.21 -20.73
CA ASP A 176 -7.44 -11.17 -21.68
C ASP A 176 -6.07 -10.56 -21.32
N LEU A 177 -5.73 -10.53 -20.02
CA LEU A 177 -4.41 -10.11 -19.53
C LEU A 177 -3.37 -11.23 -19.55
N MET A 178 -3.80 -12.48 -19.75
CA MET A 178 -2.91 -13.64 -19.79
C MET A 178 -2.32 -13.91 -21.17
N VAL A 179 -2.56 -13.06 -22.17
CA VAL A 179 -2.08 -13.18 -23.57
C VAL A 179 -0.96 -12.17 -23.86
N ILE A 180 -0.06 -12.52 -24.78
CA ILE A 180 0.99 -11.60 -25.25
C ILE A 180 0.37 -10.43 -26.03
N GLY A 181 0.77 -9.21 -25.65
CA GLY A 181 0.19 -7.99 -26.21
C GLY A 181 -1.21 -7.73 -25.69
N ALA A 182 -1.50 -8.16 -24.46
CA ALA A 182 -2.74 -7.84 -23.77
C ALA A 182 -3.05 -6.34 -23.85
N PRO A 183 -4.34 -5.97 -23.96
CA PRO A 183 -4.75 -4.57 -23.91
C PRO A 183 -4.42 -3.96 -22.55
N ASP A 184 -4.49 -2.64 -22.47
CA ASP A 184 -4.32 -1.94 -21.20
C ASP A 184 -5.28 -2.50 -20.13
N PRO A 185 -4.82 -2.64 -18.89
CA PRO A 185 -5.62 -3.26 -17.83
C PRO A 185 -6.90 -2.46 -17.61
N THR A 186 -8.03 -3.14 -17.77
CA THR A 186 -9.34 -2.55 -17.47
C THR A 186 -9.67 -2.71 -15.98
N PRO A 187 -10.40 -1.75 -15.38
CA PRO A 187 -10.96 -1.93 -14.05
C PRO A 187 -11.77 -3.24 -13.99
N PRO A 188 -11.66 -4.03 -12.90
CA PRO A 188 -11.15 -3.65 -11.58
C PRO A 188 -9.67 -4.01 -11.34
N THR A 189 -8.88 -4.30 -12.38
CA THR A 189 -7.47 -4.66 -12.24
C THR A 189 -6.69 -3.56 -11.51
N LEU A 190 -5.93 -3.93 -10.47
CA LEU A 190 -5.07 -3.03 -9.72
C LEU A 190 -3.62 -3.21 -10.15
N THR A 191 -2.86 -2.13 -10.07
CA THR A 191 -1.41 -2.16 -10.27
C THR A 191 -0.72 -1.84 -8.97
N MET A 192 0.27 -2.66 -8.62
CA MET A 192 1.13 -2.49 -7.47
C MET A 192 2.51 -2.09 -7.99
N GLU A 193 2.86 -0.83 -7.78
CA GLU A 193 4.08 -0.21 -8.31
C GLU A 193 5.24 -0.37 -7.34
N GLY A 194 6.46 -0.44 -7.87
CA GLY A 194 7.67 -0.25 -7.06
C GLY A 194 7.99 -1.41 -6.11
N VAL A 195 7.55 -2.64 -6.41
CA VAL A 195 7.74 -3.80 -5.54
C VAL A 195 9.21 -4.24 -5.58
N LEU A 196 9.93 -3.94 -4.50
CA LEU A 196 11.35 -4.30 -4.35
C LEU A 196 11.50 -5.65 -3.65
N SER A 197 10.67 -5.89 -2.63
CA SER A 197 10.85 -7.03 -1.75
C SER A 197 9.69 -8.02 -1.67
N SER A 198 10.01 -9.25 -1.26
CA SER A 198 8.99 -10.28 -0.98
C SER A 198 8.06 -9.88 0.18
N VAL A 199 8.49 -8.95 1.05
CA VAL A 199 7.67 -8.40 2.12
C VAL A 199 6.69 -7.37 1.55
N ASP A 200 7.17 -6.45 0.70
CA ASP A 200 6.31 -5.45 0.06
C ASP A 200 5.23 -6.11 -0.81
N LEU A 201 5.63 -7.15 -1.57
CA LEU A 201 4.72 -7.98 -2.35
C LEU A 201 3.59 -8.56 -1.49
N GLU A 202 3.96 -9.09 -0.33
CA GLU A 202 3.05 -9.77 0.57
C GLU A 202 2.10 -8.80 1.25
N ASP A 203 2.62 -7.69 1.77
CA ASP A 203 1.81 -6.66 2.40
C ASP A 203 0.79 -6.09 1.41
N GLY A 204 1.22 -5.81 0.17
CA GLY A 204 0.32 -5.34 -0.89
C GLY A 204 -0.72 -6.37 -1.31
N ILE A 205 -0.38 -7.66 -1.37
CA ILE A 205 -1.36 -8.72 -1.63
C ILE A 205 -2.41 -8.80 -0.50
N LEU A 206 -1.98 -8.74 0.76
CA LEU A 206 -2.90 -8.85 1.89
C LEU A 206 -3.82 -7.65 2.00
N GLU A 207 -3.32 -6.46 1.70
CA GLU A 207 -4.12 -5.24 1.61
C GLU A 207 -5.18 -5.34 0.51
N VAL A 208 -4.81 -5.79 -0.69
CA VAL A 208 -5.74 -5.92 -1.83
C VAL A 208 -6.77 -7.04 -1.63
N VAL A 209 -6.41 -8.10 -0.89
CA VAL A 209 -7.33 -9.18 -0.55
C VAL A 209 -8.33 -8.74 0.53
N GLY A 210 -7.90 -7.93 1.50
CA GLY A 210 -8.74 -7.33 2.54
C GLY A 210 -9.37 -8.31 3.55
N GLN A 211 -9.13 -9.62 3.43
CA GLN A 211 -9.67 -10.63 4.36
C GLN A 211 -8.97 -10.69 5.70
N ILE A 212 -7.68 -10.35 5.71
CA ILE A 212 -6.83 -10.50 6.88
C ILE A 212 -6.46 -9.10 7.30
N THR A 213 -7.10 -8.60 8.34
CA THR A 213 -6.70 -7.31 8.90
C THR A 213 -5.33 -7.48 9.56
N LYS A 214 -4.55 -6.40 9.62
CA LYS A 214 -3.30 -6.40 10.41
C LYS A 214 -3.60 -6.82 11.86
N ALA A 215 -4.77 -6.46 12.39
CA ALA A 215 -5.22 -6.87 13.72
C ALA A 215 -5.37 -8.40 13.84
N ASP A 216 -5.95 -9.08 12.84
CA ASP A 216 -6.07 -10.55 12.84
C ASP A 216 -4.68 -11.20 12.87
N ILE A 217 -3.73 -10.67 12.09
CA ILE A 217 -2.33 -11.10 12.15
C ILE A 217 -1.82 -10.93 13.58
N TYR A 218 -1.98 -9.74 14.19
CA TYR A 218 -1.56 -9.44 15.56
C TYR A 218 -2.21 -10.31 16.64
N THR A 219 -3.48 -10.70 16.50
CA THR A 219 -4.14 -11.56 17.49
C THR A 219 -3.54 -12.96 17.51
N VAL A 220 -3.28 -13.53 16.33
CA VAL A 220 -2.59 -14.82 16.19
C VAL A 220 -1.20 -14.74 16.82
N VAL A 221 -0.47 -13.64 16.56
CA VAL A 221 0.84 -13.35 17.18
C VAL A 221 0.77 -13.37 18.71
N LYS A 222 -0.15 -12.59 19.30
CA LYS A 222 -0.26 -12.42 20.76
C LYS A 222 -0.58 -13.73 21.47
N SER A 223 -1.35 -14.61 20.83
CA SER A 223 -1.66 -15.93 21.40
C SER A 223 -0.45 -16.88 21.43
N ALA A 224 0.53 -16.66 20.56
CA ALA A 224 1.68 -17.57 20.38
C ALA A 224 2.96 -17.09 21.10
N ALA A 225 3.11 -15.79 21.36
CA ALA A 225 4.31 -15.23 21.98
C ALA A 225 4.15 -15.10 23.51
N LYS A 226 5.11 -15.65 24.27
CA LYS A 226 5.22 -15.40 25.72
C LYS A 226 5.68 -13.97 26.05
N ASP A 227 6.33 -13.29 25.11
CA ASP A 227 6.79 -11.90 25.24
C ASP A 227 6.07 -10.97 24.24
N PRO A 228 5.35 -9.94 24.70
CA PRO A 228 4.53 -9.08 23.85
C PRO A 228 5.35 -8.09 22.99
N GLU A 229 6.53 -7.65 23.42
CA GLU A 229 7.29 -6.55 22.77
C GLU A 229 8.03 -6.96 21.49
N ILE A 230 8.41 -8.23 21.33
CA ILE A 230 9.17 -8.71 20.15
C ILE A 230 8.22 -9.23 19.04
N SER A 231 6.91 -9.25 19.29
CA SER A 231 6.01 -10.18 18.60
C SER A 231 5.49 -9.68 17.24
N ALA A 232 5.34 -8.38 17.05
CA ALA A 232 4.70 -7.78 15.86
C ALA A 232 5.41 -8.08 14.52
N SER A 233 6.67 -7.70 14.40
CA SER A 233 7.47 -7.84 13.17
C SER A 233 7.91 -9.29 12.91
N VAL A 234 7.91 -10.11 13.95
CA VAL A 234 8.49 -11.46 13.97
C VAL A 234 7.51 -12.52 13.47
N TYR A 235 6.22 -12.22 13.28
CA TYR A 235 5.23 -13.22 12.83
C TYR A 235 4.66 -13.00 11.44
N SER A 236 4.74 -11.78 10.87
CA SER A 236 4.56 -11.63 9.41
C SER A 236 5.55 -12.52 8.65
N THR A 237 6.74 -12.75 9.23
CA THR A 237 7.82 -13.63 8.75
C THR A 237 7.63 -15.13 9.07
N ARG A 238 6.56 -15.55 9.78
CA ARG A 238 6.42 -16.92 10.33
C ARG A 238 5.41 -17.82 9.65
N SER A 239 4.97 -17.60 8.43
CA SER A 239 4.15 -18.59 7.71
C SER A 239 4.87 -19.02 6.45
N ALA A 240 4.80 -20.32 6.15
CA ALA A 240 5.31 -20.82 4.89
C ALA A 240 4.60 -20.08 3.74
N LYS A 241 5.39 -19.34 2.97
CA LYS A 241 4.93 -18.70 1.74
C LYS A 241 5.76 -19.23 0.58
N ALA A 242 5.11 -19.36 -0.57
CA ALA A 242 5.71 -19.81 -1.80
C ALA A 242 5.41 -18.80 -2.89
N VAL A 243 6.44 -18.42 -3.65
CA VAL A 243 6.31 -17.62 -4.87
C VAL A 243 6.80 -18.46 -6.02
N SER A 244 5.93 -18.72 -6.99
CA SER A 244 6.26 -19.51 -8.18
C SER A 244 6.27 -18.63 -9.41
N VAL A 245 7.33 -18.72 -10.22
CA VAL A 245 7.48 -17.98 -11.47
C VAL A 245 7.02 -18.87 -12.62
N TRP A 246 6.10 -18.37 -13.43
CA TRP A 246 5.57 -19.04 -14.60
C TRP A 246 5.88 -18.23 -15.86
N ARG A 247 6.36 -18.89 -16.90
CA ARG A 247 6.79 -18.24 -18.16
C ARG A 247 6.25 -18.98 -19.36
N TRP A 248 5.96 -18.26 -20.45
CA TRP A 248 5.59 -18.90 -21.70
C TRP A 248 6.76 -19.71 -22.27
N PRO A 249 6.53 -20.96 -22.71
CA PRO A 249 7.48 -21.62 -23.57
C PRO A 249 7.54 -20.88 -24.93
N GLU A 250 8.69 -20.97 -25.58
CA GLU A 250 8.95 -20.26 -26.85
C GLU A 250 7.92 -20.63 -27.94
N GLU A 251 7.46 -21.88 -27.93
CA GLU A 251 6.44 -22.42 -28.84
C GLU A 251 5.08 -21.75 -28.69
N VAL A 252 4.63 -21.53 -27.44
CA VAL A 252 3.30 -20.97 -27.14
C VAL A 252 3.27 -19.45 -27.25
N THR A 253 4.44 -18.80 -27.22
CA THR A 253 4.60 -17.34 -27.30
C THR A 253 3.89 -16.74 -28.52
N HIS A 254 3.88 -17.44 -29.66
CA HIS A 254 3.30 -16.94 -30.91
C HIS A 254 1.86 -17.39 -31.17
N ASP A 255 1.31 -18.28 -30.34
CA ASP A 255 -0.02 -18.87 -30.52
C ASP A 255 -1.00 -18.33 -29.46
N GLN A 256 -1.62 -17.17 -29.75
CA GLN A 256 -2.58 -16.54 -28.84
C GLN A 256 -3.81 -17.42 -28.57
N ALA A 257 -4.23 -18.25 -29.53
CA ALA A 257 -5.37 -19.16 -29.34
C ALA A 257 -5.04 -20.22 -28.28
N GLN A 258 -3.83 -20.79 -28.33
CA GLN A 258 -3.36 -21.69 -27.29
C GLN A 258 -3.19 -21.00 -25.93
N GLN A 259 -2.75 -19.74 -25.92
CA GLN A 259 -2.64 -18.97 -24.67
C GLN A 259 -4.01 -18.84 -23.98
N MET A 260 -5.07 -18.52 -24.74
CA MET A 260 -6.42 -18.33 -24.18
C MET A 260 -7.05 -19.62 -23.61
N ILE A 261 -6.70 -20.78 -24.16
CA ILE A 261 -7.33 -22.06 -23.80
C ILE A 261 -6.60 -22.72 -22.62
N ARG A 262 -5.28 -22.54 -22.51
CA ARG A 262 -4.46 -23.23 -21.51
C ARG A 262 -4.49 -22.51 -20.15
N PRO A 263 -4.34 -23.23 -19.04
CA PRO A 263 -4.25 -22.61 -17.72
C PRO A 263 -3.08 -21.62 -17.66
N ARG A 264 -3.27 -20.50 -16.95
CA ARG A 264 -2.27 -19.44 -16.79
C ARG A 264 -1.75 -18.83 -18.10
N GLY A 265 -2.54 -18.87 -19.16
CA GLY A 265 -2.11 -18.40 -20.48
C GLY A 265 -1.21 -19.39 -21.22
N GLY A 266 -1.13 -20.66 -20.79
CA GLY A 266 -0.19 -21.64 -21.35
C GLY A 266 1.25 -21.48 -20.87
N ARG A 267 1.46 -20.76 -19.76
CA ARG A 267 2.77 -20.64 -19.11
C ARG A 267 3.13 -21.95 -18.38
N GLU A 268 4.42 -22.23 -18.30
CA GLU A 268 5.00 -23.36 -17.58
C GLU A 268 5.71 -22.88 -16.31
N LEU A 269 5.75 -23.73 -15.29
CA LEU A 269 6.43 -23.44 -14.03
C LEU A 269 7.94 -23.44 -14.27
N LEU A 270 8.57 -22.28 -14.09
CA LEU A 270 10.02 -22.12 -14.25
C LEU A 270 10.76 -22.39 -12.94
N ALA A 271 10.28 -21.83 -11.83
CA ALA A 271 10.89 -21.95 -10.52
C ALA A 271 9.88 -21.68 -9.41
N SER A 272 10.13 -22.25 -8.22
CA SER A 272 9.40 -21.93 -6.99
C SER A 272 10.38 -21.58 -5.89
N VAL A 273 10.17 -20.44 -5.25
CA VAL A 273 10.91 -19.99 -4.07
C VAL A 273 10.02 -20.22 -2.86
N TYR A 274 10.51 -21.01 -1.90
CA TYR A 274 9.84 -21.28 -0.64
C TYR A 274 10.53 -20.47 0.46
N PHE A 275 9.78 -19.58 1.09
CA PHE A 275 10.27 -18.85 2.25
C PHE A 275 9.89 -19.68 3.48
N MET A 276 10.88 -20.43 3.95
CA MET A 276 10.76 -21.27 5.14
C MET A 276 11.05 -20.44 6.39
N ARG A 277 10.46 -20.87 7.51
CA ARG A 277 10.75 -20.34 8.84
C ARG A 277 12.21 -20.66 9.17
N ASN A 278 13.01 -19.66 9.57
CA ASN A 278 14.17 -19.95 10.41
C ASN A 278 13.62 -20.37 11.77
N THR A 279 13.68 -21.66 12.07
CA THR A 279 13.34 -22.25 13.37
C THR A 279 14.36 -21.87 14.42
#